data_AF-A0A7J4L673-F1
#
_entry.id   AF-A0A7J4L673-F1
#
_cell.length_a   1.000
_cell.length_b   1.000
_cell.length_c   1.000
_cell.angle_alpha   90.00
_cell.angle_beta   90.00
_cell.angle_gamma   90.00
#
_symmetry.space_group_name_H-M   'P 1'
#
loop_
_entity.id
_entity.type
_entity.pdbx_description
1 polymer ?
#
loop_
_entity_poly.entity_id
_entity_poly.type
_entity_poly.pdbx_seq_one_letter_code
_entity_poly.pdbx_strand_id
1 'polypeptide(L)'
;MSDIKKLLEIRKNRKSKKHHFRRQGYGIYHRIKDQWRKPKGRHSKQRHQAAGHAKIVKPGFRTNKLVRGMDKTGLIPVIINTIAHIPLLNKNIHGAVIGGNVGNRKRLHIIAELKKHGIKVLNLKENHEQKIHDKINARKKEREERLARKSHKKGKKEAKKEEKELTQEEKEAKEKAEKDKLLHKEIK
;
A
#
# COMPACT_ATOMS: atom_id res chain seq x y z
N MET A 1 -10.04 -23.66 26.61
CA MET A 1 -9.17 -23.21 25.50
C MET A 1 -8.44 -24.36 24.77
N SER A 2 -8.23 -25.52 25.39
CA SER A 2 -7.64 -26.72 24.77
C SER A 2 -8.39 -27.19 23.52
N ASP A 3 -9.73 -27.15 23.55
CA ASP A 3 -10.56 -27.65 22.46
C ASP A 3 -10.45 -26.82 21.18
N ILE A 4 -10.35 -25.49 21.30
CA ILE A 4 -10.20 -24.60 20.13
C ILE A 4 -8.86 -24.86 19.44
N LYS A 5 -7.78 -25.04 20.22
CA LYS A 5 -6.45 -25.34 19.67
C LYS A 5 -6.45 -26.66 18.91
N LYS A 6 -7.07 -27.71 19.48
CA LYS A 6 -7.26 -29.01 18.81
C LYS A 6 -8.07 -28.89 17.52
N LEU A 7 -9.17 -28.12 17.54
CA LEU A 7 -9.99 -27.87 16.35
C LEU A 7 -9.25 -27.08 15.26
N LEU A 8 -8.38 -26.13 15.63
CA LEU A 8 -7.53 -25.39 14.70
C LEU A 8 -6.50 -26.30 14.04
N GLU A 9 -5.92 -27.24 14.79
CA GLU A 9 -4.99 -28.23 14.26
C GLU A 9 -5.68 -29.21 13.29
N ILE A 10 -6.85 -29.71 13.65
CA ILE A 10 -7.70 -30.50 12.74
C ILE A 10 -8.03 -29.69 11.48
N ARG A 11 -8.36 -28.40 11.62
CA ARG A 11 -8.60 -27.49 10.49
C ARG A 11 -7.35 -27.38 9.61
N LYS A 12 -6.15 -27.21 10.19
CA LYS A 12 -4.88 -27.12 9.46
C LYS A 12 -4.65 -28.39 8.64
N ASN A 13 -4.80 -29.57 9.24
CA ASN A 13 -4.61 -30.86 8.59
C ASN A 13 -5.66 -31.13 7.49
N ARG A 14 -6.91 -30.72 7.69
CA ARG A 14 -7.95 -30.82 6.65
C ARG A 14 -7.72 -29.84 5.50
N LYS A 15 -7.19 -28.64 5.79
CA LYS A 15 -6.91 -27.61 4.79
C LYS A 15 -5.69 -27.93 3.94
N SER A 16 -4.65 -28.55 4.50
CA SER A 16 -3.48 -29.00 3.72
C SER A 16 -3.84 -30.07 2.71
N LYS A 17 -4.74 -31.00 3.06
CA LYS A 17 -5.26 -32.05 2.15
C LYS A 17 -6.43 -31.57 1.27
N LYS A 18 -6.84 -30.30 1.39
CA LYS A 18 -8.01 -29.78 0.69
C LYS A 18 -7.71 -29.60 -0.79
N HIS A 19 -8.68 -29.96 -1.62
CA HIS A 19 -8.58 -29.80 -3.05
C HIS A 19 -8.78 -28.32 -3.41
N HIS A 20 -8.06 -27.86 -4.44
CA HIS A 20 -8.10 -26.46 -4.91
C HIS A 20 -9.45 -26.07 -5.53
N PHE A 21 -10.29 -27.04 -5.88
CA PHE A 21 -11.60 -26.84 -6.53
C PHE A 21 -11.50 -25.98 -7.79
N ARG A 22 -10.66 -26.42 -8.73
CA ARG A 22 -10.49 -25.75 -10.02
C ARG A 22 -11.61 -26.16 -10.99
N ARG A 23 -11.96 -25.27 -11.92
CA ARG A 23 -12.92 -25.54 -13.00
C ARG A 23 -12.39 -26.61 -13.96
N GLN A 24 -13.30 -27.40 -14.50
CA GLN A 24 -12.99 -28.37 -15.55
C GLN A 24 -12.23 -27.71 -16.72
N GLY A 25 -11.12 -28.31 -17.15
CA GLY A 25 -10.29 -27.79 -18.24
C GLY A 25 -9.31 -26.68 -17.82
N TYR A 26 -9.25 -26.32 -16.54
CA TYR A 26 -8.18 -25.47 -16.01
C TYR A 26 -6.81 -26.11 -16.27
N GLY A 27 -5.86 -25.35 -16.81
CA GLY A 27 -4.53 -25.83 -17.20
C GLY A 27 -4.47 -26.44 -18.61
N ILE A 28 -5.62 -26.80 -19.21
CA ILE A 28 -5.70 -27.28 -20.59
C ILE A 28 -5.91 -26.09 -21.54
N TYR A 29 -6.82 -25.17 -21.18
CA TYR A 29 -7.17 -24.02 -22.00
C TYR A 29 -6.79 -22.71 -21.30
N HIS A 30 -6.05 -21.84 -21.99
CA HIS A 30 -5.63 -20.53 -21.45
C HIS A 30 -6.82 -19.64 -21.04
N ARG A 31 -7.94 -19.68 -21.77
CA ARG A 31 -9.17 -18.95 -21.45
C ARG A 31 -9.85 -19.37 -20.14
N ILE A 32 -9.51 -20.54 -19.59
CA ILE A 32 -10.11 -21.06 -18.36
C ILE A 32 -9.26 -20.64 -17.16
N LYS A 33 -9.78 -19.64 -16.42
CA LYS A 33 -9.17 -19.12 -15.19
C LYS A 33 -9.32 -20.10 -14.00
N ASP A 34 -8.47 -19.96 -12.99
CA ASP A 34 -8.54 -20.73 -11.73
C ASP A 34 -9.73 -20.27 -10.87
N GLN A 35 -10.91 -20.75 -11.23
CA GLN A 35 -12.16 -20.46 -10.54
C GLN A 35 -12.99 -21.73 -10.47
N TRP A 36 -13.87 -21.84 -9.49
CA TRP A 36 -14.83 -22.95 -9.42
C TRP A 36 -16.08 -22.65 -10.27
N ARG A 37 -16.50 -23.61 -11.09
CA ARG A 37 -17.82 -23.63 -11.74
C ARG A 37 -18.36 -25.04 -11.68
N LYS A 38 -19.64 -25.20 -11.32
CA LYS A 38 -20.29 -26.52 -11.26
C LYS A 38 -20.26 -27.15 -12.67
N PRO A 39 -19.66 -28.34 -12.87
CA PRO A 39 -19.64 -29.00 -14.16
C PRO A 39 -21.07 -29.43 -14.54
N LYS A 40 -21.55 -29.01 -15.71
CA LYS A 40 -22.93 -29.26 -16.17
C LYS A 40 -23.04 -30.31 -17.28
N GLY A 41 -22.02 -30.42 -18.15
CA GLY A 41 -22.08 -31.24 -19.37
C GLY A 41 -22.36 -32.72 -19.13
N ARG A 42 -23.14 -33.35 -20.03
CA ARG A 42 -23.57 -34.76 -19.92
C ARG A 42 -22.40 -35.75 -19.83
N HIS A 43 -21.35 -35.49 -20.59
CA HIS A 43 -20.14 -36.34 -20.67
C HIS A 43 -19.03 -35.88 -19.71
N SER A 44 -19.29 -34.92 -18.81
CA SER A 44 -18.27 -34.44 -17.88
C SER A 44 -17.90 -35.53 -16.88
N LYS A 45 -16.68 -36.07 -17.01
CA LYS A 45 -16.11 -37.03 -16.06
C LYS A 45 -15.95 -36.43 -14.67
N GLN A 46 -15.66 -35.12 -14.59
CA GLN A 46 -15.66 -34.40 -13.33
C GLN A 46 -17.05 -34.40 -12.68
N ARG A 47 -18.12 -34.14 -13.44
CA ARG A 47 -19.53 -34.19 -12.97
C ARG A 47 -19.87 -35.55 -12.38
N HIS A 48 -19.45 -36.61 -13.06
CA HIS A 48 -19.64 -38.01 -12.65
C HIS A 48 -18.66 -38.46 -11.56
N GLN A 49 -17.73 -37.60 -11.12
CA GLN A 49 -16.75 -37.89 -10.06
C GLN A 49 -15.87 -39.11 -10.36
N ALA A 50 -15.56 -39.34 -11.64
CA ALA A 50 -14.66 -40.42 -12.04
C ALA A 50 -13.25 -40.21 -11.45
N ALA A 51 -12.57 -41.33 -11.16
CA ALA A 51 -11.19 -41.32 -10.67
C ALA A 51 -10.26 -40.58 -11.64
N GLY A 52 -9.18 -39.98 -11.12
CA GLY A 52 -8.25 -39.16 -11.90
C GLY A 52 -8.72 -37.72 -12.19
N HIS A 53 -9.99 -37.37 -11.93
CA HIS A 53 -10.50 -36.01 -12.11
C HIS A 53 -10.64 -35.24 -10.80
N ALA A 54 -10.55 -33.90 -10.88
CA ALA A 54 -10.62 -33.02 -9.72
C ALA A 54 -11.97 -33.12 -8.98
N LYS A 55 -11.94 -33.25 -7.66
CA LYS A 55 -13.18 -33.38 -6.84
C LYS A 55 -14.09 -32.15 -6.94
N ILE A 56 -15.40 -32.40 -6.87
CA ILE A 56 -16.44 -31.38 -6.81
C ILE A 56 -16.57 -30.80 -5.40
N VAL A 57 -16.92 -29.51 -5.30
CA VAL A 57 -17.28 -28.87 -4.03
C VAL A 57 -18.51 -29.54 -3.42
N LYS A 58 -18.36 -30.04 -2.18
CA LYS A 58 -19.42 -30.64 -1.35
C LYS A 58 -19.46 -30.01 0.04
N PRO A 59 -20.59 -30.01 0.76
CA PRO A 59 -20.68 -29.51 2.14
C PRO A 59 -19.69 -30.17 3.11
N GLY A 60 -19.35 -31.45 2.90
CA GLY A 60 -18.39 -32.19 3.74
C GLY A 60 -16.97 -31.61 3.77
N PHE A 61 -16.59 -30.75 2.81
CA PHE A 61 -15.30 -30.06 2.83
C PHE A 61 -15.28 -28.79 3.71
N ARG A 62 -16.40 -28.47 4.38
CA ARG A 62 -16.47 -27.37 5.34
C ARG A 62 -15.65 -27.66 6.59
N THR A 63 -15.06 -26.62 7.17
CA THR A 63 -14.40 -26.67 8.48
C THR A 63 -15.44 -26.61 9.60
N ASN A 64 -15.07 -27.05 10.81
CA ASN A 64 -15.91 -26.94 12.01
C ASN A 64 -16.39 -25.49 12.18
N LYS A 65 -17.66 -25.31 12.58
CA LYS A 65 -18.35 -24.03 12.76
C LYS A 65 -17.61 -23.12 13.74
N LEU A 66 -17.15 -23.66 14.86
CA LEU A 66 -16.50 -22.87 15.93
C LEU A 66 -15.22 -22.17 15.46
N VAL A 67 -14.38 -22.88 14.70
CA VAL A 67 -13.09 -22.35 14.22
C VAL A 67 -13.16 -21.79 12.82
N ARG A 68 -14.34 -21.67 12.21
CA ARG A 68 -14.48 -21.17 10.84
C ARG A 68 -14.25 -19.66 10.82
N GLY A 69 -13.39 -19.19 9.91
CA GLY A 69 -13.10 -17.75 9.77
C GLY A 69 -12.05 -17.22 10.74
N MET A 70 -11.68 -17.97 11.79
CA MET A 70 -10.56 -17.61 12.67
C MET A 70 -9.21 -17.70 11.97
N ASP A 71 -8.25 -16.94 12.47
CA ASP A 71 -6.83 -17.01 12.12
C ASP A 71 -6.15 -18.25 12.77
N LYS A 72 -4.90 -18.54 12.38
CA LYS A 72 -4.04 -19.57 12.98
C LYS A 72 -3.88 -19.38 14.49
N THR A 73 -3.90 -18.14 14.95
CA THR A 73 -3.83 -17.78 16.37
C THR A 73 -5.12 -18.04 17.14
N GLY A 74 -6.24 -18.32 16.45
CA GLY A 74 -7.56 -18.51 17.05
C GLY A 74 -8.37 -17.22 17.23
N LEU A 75 -7.81 -16.07 16.87
CA LEU A 75 -8.52 -14.79 16.87
C LEU A 75 -9.36 -14.62 15.59
N ILE A 76 -10.46 -13.88 15.69
CA ILE A 76 -11.29 -13.49 14.55
C ILE A 76 -10.66 -12.23 13.92
N PRO A 77 -10.19 -12.31 12.65
CA PRO A 77 -9.59 -11.16 11.98
C PRO A 77 -10.66 -10.10 11.68
N VAL A 78 -10.42 -8.86 12.11
CA VAL A 78 -11.28 -7.70 11.82
C VAL A 78 -10.47 -6.65 11.07
N ILE A 79 -10.98 -6.19 9.93
CA ILE A 79 -10.30 -5.20 9.10
C ILE A 79 -10.52 -3.81 9.70
N ILE A 80 -9.43 -3.08 9.94
CA ILE A 80 -9.43 -1.74 10.52
C ILE A 80 -8.79 -0.76 9.53
N ASN A 81 -9.52 0.33 9.27
CA ASN A 81 -9.06 1.44 8.42
C ASN A 81 -8.82 2.74 9.22
N THR A 82 -9.47 2.87 10.39
CA THR A 82 -9.52 4.11 11.20
C THR A 82 -9.38 3.79 12.68
N ILE A 83 -8.84 4.73 13.45
CA ILE A 83 -8.65 4.62 14.91
C ILE A 83 -9.98 4.42 15.66
N ALA A 84 -11.07 5.03 15.17
CA ALA A 84 -12.41 4.92 15.76
C ALA A 84 -12.93 3.47 15.87
N HIS A 85 -12.40 2.54 15.07
CA HIS A 85 -12.80 1.14 15.16
C HIS A 85 -12.11 0.39 16.31
N ILE A 86 -10.98 0.89 16.84
CA ILE A 86 -10.15 0.21 17.85
C ILE A 86 -10.91 -0.08 19.16
N PRO A 87 -11.69 0.86 19.73
CA PRO A 87 -12.44 0.60 20.97
C PRO A 87 -13.51 -0.49 20.84
N LEU A 88 -13.99 -0.77 19.63
CA LEU A 88 -15.02 -1.79 19.37
C LEU A 88 -14.44 -3.22 19.39
N LEU A 89 -13.11 -3.39 19.41
CA LEU A 89 -12.49 -4.71 19.39
C LEU A 89 -12.22 -5.24 20.80
N ASN A 90 -12.69 -6.46 21.04
CA ASN A 90 -12.28 -7.25 22.20
C ASN A 90 -10.94 -7.97 21.94
N LYS A 91 -9.93 -7.70 22.78
CA LYS A 91 -8.57 -8.29 22.72
C LYS A 91 -8.55 -9.82 22.74
N ASN A 92 -9.47 -10.46 23.44
CA ASN A 92 -9.47 -11.92 23.61
C ASN A 92 -10.08 -12.67 22.42
N ILE A 93 -10.94 -12.01 21.66
CA ILE A 93 -11.72 -12.62 20.57
C ILE A 93 -11.19 -12.17 19.22
N HIS A 94 -10.82 -10.90 19.07
CA HIS A 94 -10.51 -10.28 17.80
C HIS A 94 -9.02 -10.00 17.61
N GLY A 95 -8.58 -10.16 16.37
CA GLY A 95 -7.25 -9.73 15.91
C GLY A 95 -7.40 -8.64 14.86
N ALA A 96 -6.62 -7.56 14.99
CA ALA A 96 -6.67 -6.44 14.07
C ALA A 96 -5.95 -6.78 12.75
N VAL A 97 -6.58 -6.47 11.62
CA VAL A 97 -5.97 -6.51 10.29
C VAL A 97 -6.01 -5.09 9.72
N ILE A 98 -4.87 -4.46 9.53
CA ILE A 98 -4.84 -3.10 8.98
C ILE A 98 -5.14 -3.18 7.48
N GLY A 99 -6.18 -2.48 7.01
CA GLY A 99 -6.56 -2.47 5.59
C GLY A 99 -5.43 -2.03 4.67
N GLY A 100 -5.38 -2.56 3.44
CA GLY A 100 -4.33 -2.24 2.46
C GLY A 100 -4.27 -0.75 2.10
N ASN A 101 -5.44 -0.11 2.02
CA ASN A 101 -5.60 1.29 1.59
C ASN A 101 -5.08 2.31 2.62
N VAL A 102 -4.78 1.89 3.85
CA VAL A 102 -4.27 2.78 4.89
C VAL A 102 -2.85 3.23 4.54
N GLY A 103 -2.63 4.54 4.45
CA GLY A 103 -1.30 5.11 4.21
C GLY A 103 -0.34 4.93 5.38
N ASN A 104 0.95 4.98 5.10
CA ASN A 104 2.03 4.74 6.07
C ASN A 104 1.95 5.59 7.36
N ARG A 105 1.62 6.88 7.23
CA ARG A 105 1.45 7.77 8.39
C ARG A 105 0.34 7.27 9.32
N LYS A 106 -0.89 7.13 8.79
CA LYS A 106 -2.04 6.62 9.54
C LYS A 106 -1.79 5.22 10.11
N ARG A 107 -1.08 4.38 9.35
CA ARG A 107 -0.73 3.02 9.78
C ARG A 107 0.13 3.04 11.05
N LEU A 108 1.13 3.92 11.17
CA LEU A 108 1.91 4.07 12.42
C LEU A 108 1.04 4.48 13.61
N HIS A 109 0.14 5.45 13.43
CA HIS A 109 -0.79 5.86 14.48
C HIS A 109 -1.70 4.72 14.93
N ILE A 110 -2.30 3.98 13.98
CA ILE A 110 -3.16 2.84 14.28
C ILE A 110 -2.37 1.75 15.04
N ILE A 111 -1.13 1.48 14.65
CA ILE A 111 -0.28 0.50 15.34
C ILE A 111 0.00 0.94 16.78
N ALA A 112 0.36 2.21 16.99
CA ALA A 112 0.61 2.75 18.32
C ALA A 112 -0.63 2.62 19.22
N GLU A 113 -1.83 2.97 18.72
CA GLU A 113 -3.07 2.81 19.47
C GLU A 113 -3.41 1.33 19.73
N LEU A 114 -3.25 0.45 18.75
CA LEU A 114 -3.48 -0.99 18.93
C LEU A 114 -2.54 -1.59 19.99
N LYS A 115 -1.28 -1.13 20.04
CA LYS A 115 -0.31 -1.52 21.07
C LYS A 115 -0.75 -1.05 22.46
N LYS A 116 -1.23 0.19 22.60
CA LYS A 116 -1.77 0.71 23.87
C LYS A 116 -2.94 -0.12 24.38
N HIS A 117 -3.86 -0.49 23.49
CA HIS A 117 -5.00 -1.36 23.82
C HIS A 117 -4.63 -2.86 23.94
N GLY A 118 -3.38 -3.22 23.66
CA GLY A 118 -2.89 -4.60 23.71
C GLY A 118 -3.53 -5.54 22.67
N ILE A 119 -4.10 -5.01 21.60
CA ILE A 119 -4.74 -5.79 20.53
C ILE A 119 -3.67 -6.30 19.57
N LYS A 120 -3.67 -7.61 19.32
CA LYS A 120 -2.73 -8.24 18.40
C LYS A 120 -3.06 -7.87 16.96
N VAL A 121 -2.05 -7.43 16.23
CA VAL A 121 -2.19 -7.14 14.80
C VAL A 121 -1.65 -8.30 13.97
N LEU A 122 -2.47 -8.81 13.06
CA LEU A 122 -2.22 -10.09 12.38
C LEU A 122 -1.39 -9.96 11.10
N ASN A 123 -1.38 -8.79 10.47
CA ASN A 123 -0.73 -8.56 9.16
C ASN A 123 0.56 -7.74 9.23
N LEU A 124 1.22 -7.67 10.39
CA LEU A 124 2.54 -7.04 10.53
C LEU A 124 3.67 -8.06 10.40
N LYS A 125 4.72 -7.65 9.70
CA LYS A 125 6.02 -8.34 9.69
C LYS A 125 6.95 -7.71 10.71
N GLU A 126 7.97 -8.44 11.10
CA GLU A 126 9.09 -7.90 11.87
C GLU A 126 9.71 -6.70 11.14
N ASN A 127 10.11 -5.69 11.91
CA ASN A 127 10.74 -4.44 11.46
C ASN A 127 9.91 -3.59 10.49
N HIS A 128 8.60 -3.84 10.37
CA HIS A 128 7.73 -3.09 9.47
C HIS A 128 7.57 -1.62 9.88
N GLU A 129 7.55 -1.33 11.17
CA GLU A 129 7.45 0.04 11.71
C GLU A 129 8.69 0.87 11.36
N GLN A 130 9.88 0.33 11.61
CA GLN A 130 11.16 0.95 11.28
C GLN A 130 11.23 1.29 9.79
N LYS A 131 10.91 0.32 8.92
CA LYS A 131 10.84 0.53 7.47
C LYS A 131 9.89 1.64 7.05
N ILE A 132 8.78 1.84 7.78
CA ILE A 132 7.88 2.95 7.51
C ILE A 132 8.52 4.28 7.95
N HIS A 133 9.13 4.33 9.13
CA HIS A 133 9.84 5.51 9.62
C HIS A 133 10.95 5.94 8.66
N ASP A 134 11.80 5.01 8.21
CA ASP A 134 12.89 5.28 7.26
C ASP A 134 12.36 5.87 5.96
N LYS A 135 11.28 5.30 5.40
CA LYS A 135 10.63 5.82 4.19
C LYS A 135 10.06 7.22 4.39
N ILE A 136 9.52 7.52 5.57
CA ILE A 136 9.00 8.85 5.89
C ILE A 136 10.14 9.86 5.98
N ASN A 137 11.22 9.49 6.68
CA ASN A 137 12.40 10.35 6.86
C ASN A 137 13.12 10.60 5.52
N ALA A 138 13.30 9.56 4.70
CA ALA A 138 13.86 9.69 3.35
C ALA A 138 13.04 10.66 2.48
N ARG A 139 11.70 10.53 2.49
CA ARG A 139 10.81 11.45 1.77
C ARG A 139 10.86 12.90 2.29
N LYS A 140 11.04 13.09 3.61
CA LYS A 140 11.20 14.42 4.20
C LYS A 140 12.50 15.06 3.72
N LYS A 141 13.61 14.32 3.82
CA LYS A 141 14.94 14.76 3.36
C LYS A 141 14.93 15.11 1.88
N GLU A 142 14.40 14.24 1.02
CA GLU A 142 14.28 14.49 -0.42
C GLU A 142 13.44 15.75 -0.71
N ARG A 143 12.36 15.96 0.05
CA ARG A 143 11.52 17.15 -0.09
C ARG A 143 12.30 18.42 0.29
N GLU A 144 13.06 18.40 1.38
CA GLU A 144 13.89 19.53 1.84
C GLU A 144 14.98 19.87 0.82
N GLU A 145 15.72 18.87 0.32
CA GLU A 145 16.72 19.05 -0.73
C GLU A 145 16.10 19.63 -2.01
N ARG A 146 14.91 19.16 -2.41
CA ARG A 146 14.20 19.69 -3.57
C ARG A 146 13.75 21.13 -3.36
N LEU A 147 13.35 21.51 -2.15
CA LEU A 147 12.98 22.88 -1.80
C LEU A 147 14.22 23.80 -1.84
N ALA A 148 15.35 23.36 -1.28
CA ALA A 148 16.61 24.09 -1.34
C ALA A 148 17.13 24.29 -2.78
N ARG A 149 17.00 23.27 -3.65
CA ARG A 149 17.32 23.42 -5.08
C ARG A 149 16.42 24.42 -5.78
N LYS A 150 15.12 24.46 -5.42
CA LYS A 150 14.17 25.43 -5.97
C LYS A 150 14.47 26.86 -5.52
N SER A 151 14.80 27.08 -4.25
CA SER A 151 15.17 28.41 -3.74
C SER A 151 16.45 28.93 -4.39
N HIS A 152 17.51 28.10 -4.48
CA HIS A 152 18.75 28.47 -5.18
C HIS A 152 18.52 28.82 -6.66
N LYS A 153 17.66 28.07 -7.36
CA LYS A 153 17.34 28.34 -8.77
C LYS A 153 16.52 29.62 -8.95
N LYS A 154 15.69 29.99 -7.95
CA LYS A 154 14.92 31.24 -7.94
C LYS A 154 15.84 32.44 -7.68
N GLY A 155 16.71 32.36 -6.67
CA GLY A 155 17.71 33.40 -6.39
C GLY A 155 18.67 33.64 -7.57
N LYS A 156 19.14 32.58 -8.24
CA LYS A 156 19.95 32.73 -9.49
C LYS A 156 19.18 33.38 -10.65
N LYS A 157 17.86 33.27 -10.69
CA LYS A 157 17.02 33.90 -11.71
C LYS A 157 16.76 35.38 -11.40
N GLU A 158 16.59 35.71 -10.12
CA GLU A 158 16.42 37.09 -9.64
C GLU A 158 17.73 37.88 -9.80
N ALA A 159 18.87 37.32 -9.38
CA ALA A 159 20.19 37.95 -9.60
C ALA A 159 20.52 38.17 -11.08
N LYS A 160 20.19 37.21 -11.97
CA LYS A 160 20.34 37.38 -13.42
C LYS A 160 19.38 38.40 -14.05
N LYS A 161 18.29 38.75 -13.36
CA LYS A 161 17.38 39.82 -13.78
C LYS A 161 17.93 41.16 -13.35
N GLU A 162 18.35 41.29 -12.09
CA GLU A 162 18.99 42.50 -11.56
C GLU A 162 20.26 42.86 -12.33
N GLU A 163 21.14 41.90 -12.62
CA GLU A 163 22.34 42.15 -13.45
C GLU A 163 22.00 42.62 -14.88
N LYS A 164 20.90 42.12 -15.46
CA LYS A 164 20.44 42.53 -16.79
C LYS A 164 19.82 43.93 -16.80
N GLU A 165 19.08 44.27 -15.75
CA GLU A 165 18.49 45.60 -15.56
C GLU A 165 19.60 46.64 -15.33
N LEU A 166 20.59 46.35 -14.48
CA LEU A 166 21.79 47.19 -14.27
C LEU A 166 22.61 47.40 -15.54
N THR A 167 22.83 46.35 -16.35
CA THR A 167 23.55 46.50 -17.64
C THR A 167 22.74 47.21 -18.71
N GLN A 168 21.41 47.25 -18.61
CA GLN A 168 20.56 48.09 -19.47
C GLN A 168 20.64 49.56 -19.06
N GLU A 169 20.54 49.86 -17.76
CA GLU A 169 20.68 51.23 -17.24
C GLU A 169 22.07 51.83 -17.51
N GLU A 170 23.15 51.05 -17.38
CA GLU A 170 24.50 51.51 -17.73
C GLU A 170 24.67 51.81 -19.23
N LYS A 171 23.99 51.06 -20.11
CA LYS A 171 24.01 51.31 -21.56
C LYS A 171 23.22 52.56 -21.93
N GLU A 172 22.04 52.75 -21.33
CA GLU A 172 21.22 53.95 -21.51
C GLU A 172 21.92 55.21 -20.96
N ALA A 173 22.65 55.10 -19.84
CA ALA A 173 23.46 56.19 -19.29
C ALA A 173 24.65 56.55 -20.20
N LYS A 174 25.31 55.56 -20.82
CA LYS A 174 26.40 55.79 -21.78
C LYS A 174 25.90 56.45 -23.07
N GLU A 175 24.76 56.02 -23.62
CA GLU A 175 24.16 56.68 -24.79
C GLU A 175 23.72 58.13 -24.48
N LYS A 176 23.17 58.40 -23.30
CA LYS A 176 22.88 59.77 -22.86
C LYS A 176 24.14 60.61 -22.72
N ALA A 177 25.21 60.07 -22.14
CA ALA A 177 26.49 60.77 -21.99
C ALA A 177 27.20 61.03 -23.34
N GLU A 178 27.07 60.12 -24.32
CA GLU A 178 27.57 60.35 -25.68
C GLU A 178 26.77 61.42 -26.42
N LYS A 179 25.43 61.43 -26.27
CA LYS A 179 24.58 62.50 -26.81
C LYS A 179 24.90 63.87 -26.21
N ASP A 180 25.13 63.96 -24.90
CA ASP A 180 25.57 65.20 -24.24
C ASP A 180 26.97 65.66 -24.71
N LYS A 181 27.89 64.73 -24.94
CA LYS A 181 29.22 65.06 -25.50
C LYS A 181 29.15 65.56 -26.95
N LEU A 182 28.24 65.02 -27.76
CA LEU A 182 27.99 65.48 -29.13
C LEU A 182 27.41 66.90 -29.15
N LEU A 183 26.43 67.19 -28.28
CA LEU A 183 25.86 68.54 -28.11
C LEU A 183 26.92 69.58 -27.69
N HIS A 184 27.89 69.21 -26.85
CA HIS A 184 28.99 70.11 -26.49
C HIS A 184 30.07 70.27 -27.57
N LYS A 185 30.16 69.36 -28.55
CA LYS A 185 31.14 69.42 -29.64
C LYS A 185 30.67 70.28 -30.82
N GLU A 186 29.36 70.51 -30.95
CA GLU A 186 28.74 71.33 -31.99
C GLU A 186 28.69 72.84 -31.66
N ILE A 187 29.13 73.26 -30.46
CA ILE A 187 29.08 74.68 -29.99
C ILE A 187 30.45 75.39 -30.15
N LYS A 188 31.31 74.99 -31.09
CA LYS A 188 32.60 75.65 -31.35
C LYS A 188 32.84 75.84 -32.84
#